data_AF-A0AA95M5F2-F1
#
_entry.id   AF-A0AA95M5F2-F1
#
_cell.length_a   1.000
_cell.length_b   1.000
_cell.length_c   1.000
_cell.angle_alpha   90.00
_cell.angle_beta   90.00
_cell.angle_gamma   90.00
#
_symmetry.space_group_name_H-M   'P 1'
#
loop_
_entity.id
_entity.type
_entity.pdbx_description
1 polymer ?
#
loop_
_entity_poly.entity_id
_entity_poly.type
_entity_poly.pdbx_seq_one_letter_code
_entity_poly.pdbx_strand_id
1 'polypeptide(L)' 'MYFECLLDAILVERQIFHIIDCSICGFEEIYYECPTANQLIGRACSNCNFVQRFE' A
#
# COMPACT_ATOMS: atom_id res chain seq x y z
N MET A 1 -2.51 14.70 4.10
CA MET A 1 -1.52 14.54 5.19
C MET A 1 -1.76 13.32 6.08
N TYR A 2 -2.95 12.72 6.16
CA TYR A 2 -3.17 11.54 7.02
C TYR A 2 -2.73 10.20 6.42
N PHE A 3 -2.85 10.05 5.10
CA PHE A 3 -2.59 8.78 4.42
C PHE A 3 -1.12 8.33 4.48
N GLU A 4 -0.17 9.25 4.25
CA GLU A 4 1.28 8.95 4.34
C GLU A 4 1.68 8.48 5.75
N CYS A 5 1.15 9.12 6.81
CA CYS A 5 1.42 8.69 8.18
C CYS A 5 0.86 7.28 8.46
N LEU A 6 -0.29 6.94 7.87
CA LEU A 6 -0.91 5.63 8.02
C LEU A 6 -0.16 4.55 7.23
N LEU A 7 0.34 4.92 6.05
CA LEU A 7 1.28 4.11 5.27
C LEU A 7 2.57 3.85 6.05
N ASP A 8 3.22 4.87 6.62
CA ASP A 8 4.46 4.72 7.39
C ASP A 8 4.26 3.85 8.65
N ALA A 9 3.10 3.98 9.31
CA ALA A 9 2.79 3.19 10.50
C ALA A 9 2.56 1.70 10.20
N ILE A 10 2.08 1.36 9.00
CA ILE A 10 1.72 -0.02 8.64
C ILE A 10 2.79 -0.68 7.75
N LEU A 11 3.29 0.06 6.76
CA LEU A 11 4.19 -0.35 5.69
C LEU A 11 5.46 0.52 5.73
N VAL A 12 6.41 0.14 6.59
CA VAL A 12 7.62 0.93 6.89
C VAL A 12 8.51 1.14 5.65
N GLU A 13 9.41 0.19 5.37
CA GLU A 13 10.23 0.22 4.15
C GLU A 13 9.42 -0.37 3.00
N ARG A 14 8.97 0.52 2.10
CA ARG A 14 8.07 0.17 1.01
C ARG A 14 8.56 0.71 -0.33
N GLN A 15 8.46 -0.11 -1.36
CA GLN A 15 8.65 0.29 -2.75
C GLN A 15 7.37 0.00 -3.52
N ILE A 16 7.00 0.89 -4.45
CA ILE A 16 5.85 0.68 -5.33
C ILE A 16 6.17 -0.49 -6.27
N PHE A 17 5.36 -1.54 -6.21
CA PHE A 17 5.48 -2.71 -7.07
C PHE A 17 4.49 -2.66 -8.23
N HIS A 18 3.22 -2.42 -7.93
CA HIS A 18 2.15 -2.42 -8.93
C HIS A 18 1.00 -1.49 -8.54
N ILE A 19 0.27 -0.97 -9.52
CA ILE A 19 -0.93 -0.15 -9.32
C ILE A 19 -2.09 -0.82 -10.06
N ILE A 20 -3.16 -1.15 -9.34
CA ILE A 20 -4.39 -1.75 -9.88
C ILE A 20 -5.63 -0.96 -9.42
N ASP A 21 -6.82 -1.40 -9.85
CA ASP A 21 -8.07 -0.87 -9.34
C ASP A 21 -8.41 -1.47 -7.95
N CYS A 22 -8.60 -0.59 -6.97
CA CYS A 22 -9.00 -0.90 -5.61
C CYS A 22 -10.31 -1.68 -5.61
N SER A 23 -10.31 -2.85 -4.96
CA SER A 23 -11.52 -3.68 -4.87
C SER A 23 -12.65 -3.04 -4.05
N ILE A 24 -12.38 -1.96 -3.30
CA ILE A 24 -13.35 -1.27 -2.44
C ILE A 24 -14.01 -0.10 -3.16
N CYS A 25 -13.22 0.76 -3.82
CA CYS A 25 -13.72 2.00 -4.40
C CYS A 25 -13.54 2.11 -5.93
N GLY A 26 -12.82 1.18 -6.57
CA GLY A 26 -12.55 1.20 -8.01
C GLY A 26 -11.56 2.26 -8.48
N PHE A 27 -10.86 2.94 -7.57
CA PHE A 27 -9.77 3.88 -7.88
C PHE A 27 -8.40 3.22 -7.72
N GLU A 28 -7.31 3.98 -7.83
CA GLU A 28 -5.95 3.43 -7.75
C GLU A 28 -5.62 2.82 -6.37
N GLU A 29 -5.24 1.54 -6.39
CA GLU A 29 -4.68 0.77 -5.28
C GLU A 29 -3.25 0.37 -5.61
N ILE A 30 -2.34 0.76 -4.73
CA ILE A 30 -0.90 0.57 -4.87
C ILE A 30 -0.49 -0.63 -4.04
N TYR A 31 0.18 -1.59 -4.66
CA TYR A 31 0.84 -2.72 -4.01
C TYR A 31 2.28 -2.34 -3.72
N TYR A 32 2.70 -2.63 -2.50
CA TYR A 32 4.03 -2.34 -2.00
C TYR A 32 4.81 -3.63 -1.75
N GLU A 33 6.10 -3.60 -2.08
CA GLU A 33 7.07 -4.62 -1.75
C GLU A 33 8.17 -4.09 -0.84
N CYS A 34 8.81 -4.99 -0.09
CA CYS A 34 10.00 -4.67 0.69
C CYS A 34 11.20 -4.61 -0.27
N PRO A 35 11.92 -3.46 -0.36
CA PRO A 35 13.03 -3.28 -1.29
C PRO A 35 14.22 -4.22 -1.02
N THR A 36 14.35 -4.73 0.19
CA THR A 36 15.45 -5.64 0.57
C THR A 36 15.09 -7.13 0.45
N ALA A 37 13.80 -7.46 0.53
CA ALA A 37 13.33 -8.85 0.51
C ALA A 37 12.62 -9.27 -0.78
N ASN A 38 12.30 -8.33 -1.70
CA ASN A 38 11.46 -8.56 -2.89
C ASN A 38 10.16 -9.30 -2.55
N GLN A 39 9.60 -9.01 -1.38
CA GLN A 39 8.38 -9.62 -0.88
C GLN A 39 7.29 -8.56 -0.81
N LEU A 40 6.10 -8.89 -1.29
CA LEU A 40 4.92 -8.04 -1.11
C LEU A 40 4.62 -7.87 0.38
N ILE A 41 4.61 -6.63 0.83
CA ILE A 41 4.38 -6.27 2.24
C ILE A 41 2.98 -5.74 2.48
N GLY A 42 2.29 -5.29 1.43
CA GLY A 42 0.95 -4.76 1.60
C GLY A 42 0.44 -4.02 0.38
N ARG A 43 -0.72 -3.39 0.57
CA ARG A 43 -1.38 -2.56 -0.41
C ARG A 43 -2.09 -1.39 0.26
N ALA A 44 -2.29 -0.32 -0.49
CA ALA A 44 -3.03 0.83 -0.02
C ALA A 44 -3.75 1.58 -1.14
N CYS A 45 -4.88 2.20 -0.81
CA CYS A 45 -5.61 3.11 -1.69
C CYS A 45 -5.74 4.47 -1.01
N SER A 46 -5.18 5.50 -1.63
CA SER A 46 -5.21 6.88 -1.11
C SER A 46 -6.61 7.50 -1.16
N ASN A 47 -7.48 7.01 -2.04
CA ASN A 47 -8.83 7.54 -2.22
C ASN A 47 -9.78 7.13 -1.09
N CYS A 48 -9.83 5.84 -0.75
CA CYS A 48 -10.64 5.33 0.36
C CYS A 48 -9.89 5.23 1.69
N ASN A 49 -8.60 5.59 1.72
CA ASN A 49 -7.69 5.43 2.86
C ASN A 49 -7.57 3.98 3.37
N PHE A 50 -7.82 3.01 2.50
CA PHE A 50 -7.64 1.61 2.83
C PHE A 50 -6.15 1.26 2.84
N VAL A 51 -5.67 0.61 3.89
CA VAL A 51 -4.30 0.11 3.97
C VAL A 51 -4.32 -1.28 4.59
N GLN A 52 -3.62 -2.21 3.96
CA GLN A 52 -3.52 -3.60 4.39
C GLN A 52 -2.08 -4.06 4.30
N ARG A 53 -1.57 -4.63 5.40
CA ARG A 53 -0.30 -5.36 5.42
C ARG A 53 -0.55 -6.82 5.09
N PHE A 54 0.36 -7.42 4.32
CA PHE A 54 0.42 -8.86 4.12
C PHE A 54 1.40 -9.44 5.15
N GLU A 55 0.96 -10.48 5.88
CA GLU A 55 1.77 -11.23 6.86
C GLU A 55 2.73 -12.21 6.16
#